data_AF-A0A1V5H9F9-F1
#
_entry.id   AF-A0A1V5H9F9-F1
#
_cell.length_a   1.000
_cell.length_b   1.000
_cell.length_c   1.000
_cell.angle_alpha   90.00
_cell.angle_beta   90.00
_cell.angle_gamma   90.00
#
_symmetry.space_group_name_H-M   'P 1'
#
loop_
_entity.id
_entity.type
_entity.pdbx_description
1 polymer ?
#
loop_
_entity_poly.entity_id
_entity_poly.type
_entity_poly.pdbx_seq_one_letter_code
_entity_poly.pdbx_strand_id
1 'polypeptide(L)'
;MHNGMGNLMTRISAVAAMMAAAAARAAAEAGDAPRVDTLRKAMEVGGWTMWILLALSAIGLFLILFFIFTMRVGVLAPHRFVGEATDACEAGDLGALQALGQSGNCAAARILSAAAEQIAISRQFDYAAVRDAVEDEGGRIASGLWQRVQYLLDIAVVAPMVGFFGTVLGMLDSFAGMQTEIGAVRPESMAQGVAKALITTVAGLIVGITAMILFAVFRGRLNQIVARLEETCSLLLRKFIGAYLAKAEARKG
;
A
#
# COMPACT_ATOMS: atom_id res chain seq x y z
N MET A 1 -21.62 17.65 -19.78
CA MET A 1 -21.56 16.99 -18.45
C MET A 1 -20.14 16.47 -18.11
N HIS A 2 -19.06 17.14 -18.55
CA HIS A 2 -17.68 16.60 -18.44
C HIS A 2 -16.81 17.26 -17.33
N ASN A 3 -17.31 18.31 -16.64
CA ASN A 3 -16.53 19.07 -15.64
C ASN A 3 -16.66 18.58 -14.18
N GLY A 4 -17.51 17.59 -13.88
CA GLY A 4 -17.78 17.16 -12.50
C GLY A 4 -16.72 16.22 -11.90
N MET A 5 -16.12 15.37 -12.74
CA MET A 5 -15.26 14.26 -12.29
C MET A 5 -13.80 14.71 -12.06
N GLY A 6 -13.32 15.69 -12.83
CA GLY A 6 -12.01 16.32 -12.63
C GLY A 6 -11.94 17.04 -11.28
N ASN A 7 -12.96 17.83 -10.93
CA ASN A 7 -13.04 18.54 -9.66
C ASN A 7 -13.11 17.61 -8.44
N LEU A 8 -13.73 16.42 -8.55
CA LEU A 8 -13.82 15.47 -7.45
C LEU A 8 -12.46 14.82 -7.15
N MET A 9 -11.72 14.44 -8.18
CA MET A 9 -10.37 13.86 -8.04
C MET A 9 -9.36 14.88 -7.51
N THR A 10 -9.44 16.15 -7.95
CA THR A 10 -8.59 17.23 -7.42
C THR A 10 -8.92 17.56 -5.96
N ARG A 11 -10.21 17.53 -5.58
CA ARG A 11 -10.63 17.76 -4.18
C ARG A 11 -10.25 16.62 -3.25
N ILE A 12 -10.32 15.37 -3.69
CA ILE A 12 -9.88 14.20 -2.89
C ILE A 12 -8.35 14.21 -2.74
N SER A 13 -7.61 14.54 -3.80
CA SER A 13 -6.16 14.77 -3.73
C SER A 13 -5.81 15.94 -2.80
N ALA A 14 -6.60 17.03 -2.83
CA ALA A 14 -6.39 18.18 -1.97
C ALA A 14 -6.71 17.88 -0.49
N VAL A 15 -7.76 17.10 -0.20
CA VAL A 15 -8.08 16.66 1.17
C VAL A 15 -7.02 15.69 1.69
N ALA A 16 -6.56 14.73 0.87
CA ALA A 16 -5.44 13.86 1.20
C ALA A 16 -4.14 14.64 1.46
N ALA A 17 -3.83 15.62 0.61
CA ALA A 17 -2.67 16.49 0.78
C ALA A 17 -2.82 17.43 1.98
N MET A 18 -4.03 17.91 2.29
CA MET A 18 -4.32 18.75 3.44
C MET A 18 -4.27 17.96 4.74
N MET A 19 -4.71 16.69 4.75
CA MET A 19 -4.57 15.78 5.89
C MET A 19 -3.12 15.32 6.07
N ALA A 20 -2.38 15.09 4.98
CA ALA A 20 -0.94 14.83 5.04
C ALA A 20 -0.16 16.06 5.50
N ALA A 21 -0.56 17.26 5.07
CA ALA A 21 0.02 18.53 5.53
C ALA A 21 -0.36 18.80 6.99
N ALA A 22 -1.58 18.50 7.43
CA ALA A 22 -2.00 18.60 8.82
C ALA A 22 -1.25 17.59 9.70
N ALA A 23 -1.02 16.37 9.21
CA ALA A 23 -0.19 15.37 9.89
C ALA A 23 1.28 15.80 9.95
N ALA A 24 1.82 16.38 8.87
CA ALA A 24 3.17 16.93 8.86
C ALA A 24 3.29 18.16 9.77
N ARG A 25 2.23 18.96 9.89
CA ARG A 25 2.16 20.14 10.76
C ARG A 25 1.99 19.75 12.23
N ALA A 26 1.21 18.72 12.52
CA ALA A 26 1.13 18.11 13.85
C ALA A 26 2.47 17.45 14.25
N ALA A 27 3.17 16.82 13.31
CA ALA A 27 4.53 16.32 13.50
C ALA A 27 5.56 17.46 13.69
N ALA A 28 5.33 18.62 13.08
CA ALA A 28 6.17 19.81 13.25
C ALA A 28 5.87 20.56 14.56
N GLU A 29 4.61 20.61 15.01
CA GLU A 29 4.21 21.17 16.31
C GLU A 29 4.65 20.27 17.48
N ALA A 30 4.68 18.95 17.28
CA ALA A 30 5.38 18.03 18.19
C ALA A 30 6.91 18.24 18.21
N GLY A 31 7.44 19.02 17.27
CA GLY A 31 8.86 19.35 17.14
C GLY A 31 9.34 20.56 17.95
N ASP A 32 8.44 21.31 18.61
CA ASP A 32 8.77 22.53 19.39
C ASP A 32 8.87 22.28 20.91
N ALA A 33 8.65 21.04 21.38
CA ALA A 33 8.96 20.64 22.75
C ALA A 33 10.45 20.25 22.86
N PRO A 34 11.14 20.49 24.00
CA PRO A 34 12.56 20.21 24.16
C PRO A 34 12.84 18.72 23.94
N ARG A 35 13.42 18.42 22.78
CA ARG A 35 13.10 17.20 22.01
C ARG A 35 13.85 15.95 22.46
N VAL A 36 14.93 16.11 23.22
CA VAL A 36 15.74 15.00 23.73
C VAL A 36 15.34 14.55 25.14
N ASP A 37 14.84 15.46 25.98
CA ASP A 37 14.37 15.10 27.32
C ASP A 37 12.99 14.43 27.26
N THR A 38 12.09 14.89 26.39
CA THR A 38 10.70 14.37 26.34
C THR A 38 10.59 12.97 25.74
N LEU A 39 11.33 12.65 24.66
CA LEU A 39 11.31 11.32 24.06
C LEU A 39 12.04 10.28 24.92
N ARG A 40 13.16 10.66 25.53
CA ARG A 40 13.90 9.77 26.44
C ARG A 40 13.11 9.51 27.72
N LYS A 41 12.49 10.54 28.31
CA LYS A 41 11.57 10.40 29.45
C LYS A 41 10.32 9.60 29.09
N ALA A 42 9.76 9.77 27.88
CA ALA A 42 8.61 8.96 27.43
C ALA A 42 8.98 7.47 27.26
N MET A 43 10.20 7.16 26.82
CA MET A 43 10.70 5.78 26.77
C MET A 43 11.01 5.21 28.16
N GLU A 44 11.58 6.01 29.05
CA GLU A 44 11.85 5.62 30.45
C GLU A 44 10.55 5.38 31.24
N VAL A 45 9.52 6.22 31.03
CA VAL A 45 8.23 6.11 31.70
C VAL A 45 7.34 5.03 31.07
N GLY A 46 7.31 4.93 29.73
CA GLY A 46 6.44 4.01 28.99
C GLY A 46 6.80 2.53 29.10
N GLY A 47 8.03 2.20 29.52
CA GLY A 47 8.49 0.82 29.70
C GLY A 47 8.53 0.02 28.39
N TRP A 48 8.43 -1.31 28.50
CA TRP A 48 8.57 -2.24 27.37
C TRP A 48 7.56 -1.99 26.23
N THR A 49 6.34 -1.55 26.55
CA THR A 49 5.28 -1.29 25.54
C THR A 49 5.67 -0.21 24.53
N MET A 50 6.47 0.79 24.94
CA MET A 50 6.97 1.81 24.00
C MET A 50 7.95 1.25 22.97
N TRP A 51 8.73 0.22 23.32
CA TRP A 51 9.61 -0.44 22.35
C TRP A 51 8.82 -1.19 21.28
N ILE A 52 7.70 -1.81 21.64
CA ILE A 52 6.78 -2.44 20.67
C ILE A 52 6.17 -1.39 19.74
N LEU A 53 5.71 -0.26 20.28
CA LEU A 53 5.16 0.85 19.47
C LEU A 53 6.21 1.46 18.53
N LEU A 54 7.45 1.61 19.01
CA LEU A 54 8.57 2.09 18.20
C LEU A 54 8.87 1.11 17.05
N ALA A 55 8.88 -0.20 17.32
CA ALA A 55 9.07 -1.22 16.30
C ALA A 55 7.95 -1.19 15.25
N LEU A 56 6.68 -1.06 15.66
CA LEU A 56 5.55 -0.91 14.74
C LEU A 56 5.68 0.35 13.88
N SER A 57 6.11 1.47 14.46
CA SER A 57 6.35 2.71 13.74
C SER A 57 7.50 2.58 12.72
N ALA A 58 8.58 1.90 13.08
CA ALA A 58 9.71 1.64 12.20
C ALA A 58 9.34 0.70 11.03
N ILE A 59 8.59 -0.37 11.30
CA ILE A 59 8.05 -1.27 10.26
C ILE A 59 7.09 -0.51 9.35
N GLY A 60 6.21 0.32 9.92
CA GLY A 60 5.32 1.18 9.14
C GLY A 60 6.10 2.12 8.22
N LEU A 61 7.12 2.81 8.73
CA LEU A 61 7.98 3.69 7.94
C LEU A 61 8.72 2.93 6.83
N PHE A 62 9.26 1.76 7.13
CA PHE A 62 9.90 0.90 6.15
C PHE A 62 8.93 0.49 5.04
N LEU A 63 7.71 0.06 5.39
CA LEU A 63 6.65 -0.26 4.42
C LEU A 63 6.30 0.95 3.57
N ILE A 64 6.16 2.14 4.16
CA ILE A 64 5.86 3.38 3.42
C ILE A 64 6.95 3.71 2.41
N LEU A 65 8.23 3.63 2.82
CA LEU A 65 9.36 3.88 1.92
C LEU A 65 9.43 2.84 0.80
N PHE A 66 9.26 1.57 1.14
CA PHE A 66 9.17 0.47 0.18
C PHE A 66 8.01 0.68 -0.80
N PHE A 67 6.88 1.20 -0.32
CA PHE A 67 5.70 1.47 -1.13
C PHE A 67 5.90 2.65 -2.06
N ILE A 68 6.49 3.75 -1.59
CA ILE A 68 6.83 4.92 -2.42
C ILE A 68 7.80 4.51 -3.54
N PHE A 69 8.75 3.62 -3.23
CA PHE A 69 9.70 3.10 -4.22
C PHE A 69 9.02 2.16 -5.24
N THR A 70 8.20 1.21 -4.76
CA THR A 70 7.47 0.24 -5.60
C THR A 70 6.40 0.91 -6.46
N MET A 71 5.68 1.89 -5.92
CA MET A 71 4.53 2.54 -6.57
C MET A 71 4.94 3.65 -7.55
N ARG A 72 6.25 3.84 -7.81
CA ARG A 72 6.68 4.63 -8.98
C ARG A 72 6.23 3.91 -10.24
N VAL A 73 5.20 4.48 -10.88
CA VAL A 73 4.56 4.06 -12.15
C VAL A 73 5.55 3.60 -13.24
N GLY A 74 6.78 4.13 -13.22
CA GLY A 74 7.87 3.71 -14.12
C GLY A 74 8.31 2.25 -14.02
N VAL A 75 7.98 1.51 -12.95
CA VAL A 75 8.33 0.09 -12.81
C VAL A 75 7.20 -0.84 -13.30
N LEU A 76 5.94 -0.41 -13.20
CA LEU A 76 4.79 -1.26 -13.54
C LEU A 76 4.46 -1.25 -15.04
N ALA A 77 4.66 -0.10 -15.71
CA ALA A 77 4.50 0.05 -17.16
C ALA A 77 5.44 1.15 -17.70
N PRO A 78 6.70 0.84 -18.02
CA PRO A 78 7.59 1.77 -18.69
C PRO A 78 6.96 2.21 -20.02
N HIS A 79 6.92 3.51 -20.31
CA HIS A 79 6.36 4.03 -21.57
C HIS A 79 6.98 3.39 -22.82
N ARG A 80 8.27 3.04 -22.76
CA ARG A 80 8.98 2.33 -23.83
C ARG A 80 8.45 0.92 -24.05
N PHE A 81 8.18 0.18 -22.96
CA PHE A 81 7.63 -1.17 -23.05
C PHE A 81 6.20 -1.18 -23.61
N VAL A 82 5.36 -0.23 -23.20
CA VAL A 82 3.99 -0.11 -23.74
C VAL A 82 4.02 0.23 -25.23
N GLY A 83 4.97 1.08 -25.67
CA GLY A 83 5.19 1.37 -27.09
C GLY A 83 5.60 0.13 -27.88
N GLU A 84 6.68 -0.53 -27.47
CA GLU A 84 7.19 -1.74 -28.13
C GLU A 84 6.16 -2.89 -28.14
N ALA A 85 5.41 -3.06 -27.05
CA ALA A 85 4.31 -4.01 -26.98
C ALA A 85 3.14 -3.64 -27.90
N THR A 86 2.83 -2.35 -28.05
CA THR A 86 1.80 -1.87 -28.98
C THR A 86 2.21 -2.15 -30.42
N ASP A 87 3.46 -1.87 -30.78
CA ASP A 87 3.99 -2.11 -32.12
C ASP A 87 3.99 -3.62 -32.45
N ALA A 88 4.38 -4.48 -31.50
CA ALA A 88 4.32 -5.93 -31.64
C ALA A 88 2.88 -6.47 -31.74
N CYS A 89 1.94 -5.87 -30.98
CA CYS A 89 0.51 -6.18 -31.08
C CYS A 89 -0.06 -5.79 -32.44
N GLU A 90 0.27 -4.60 -32.94
CA GLU A 90 -0.20 -4.10 -34.25
C GLU A 90 0.40 -4.91 -35.39
N ALA A 91 1.65 -5.37 -35.24
CA ALA A 91 2.25 -6.31 -36.17
C ALA A 91 1.64 -7.73 -36.09
N GLY A 92 0.87 -8.06 -35.06
CA GLY A 92 0.30 -9.41 -34.85
C GLY A 92 1.37 -10.51 -34.78
N ASP A 93 2.57 -10.17 -34.30
CA ASP A 93 3.70 -11.10 -34.21
C ASP A 93 3.76 -11.73 -32.80
N LEU A 94 3.24 -12.95 -32.69
CA LEU A 94 3.27 -13.74 -31.46
C LEU A 94 4.69 -13.98 -30.93
N GLY A 95 5.68 -14.13 -31.81
CA GLY A 95 7.06 -14.40 -31.42
C GLY A 95 7.71 -13.18 -30.78
N ALA A 96 7.50 -12.00 -31.38
CA ALA A 96 7.94 -10.73 -30.80
C ALA A 96 7.25 -10.45 -29.45
N LEU A 97 5.95 -10.75 -29.35
CA LEU A 97 5.18 -10.61 -28.12
C LEU A 97 5.72 -11.46 -26.97
N GLN A 98 6.05 -12.72 -27.27
CA GLN A 98 6.56 -13.66 -26.28
C GLN A 98 7.99 -13.29 -25.84
N ALA A 99 8.84 -12.81 -26.77
CA ALA A 99 10.17 -12.32 -26.45
C ALA A 99 10.14 -11.05 -25.58
N LEU A 100 9.22 -10.12 -25.86
CA LEU A 100 8.99 -8.93 -25.03
C LEU A 100 8.42 -9.31 -23.65
N GLY A 101 7.51 -10.28 -23.60
CA GLY A 101 6.95 -10.81 -22.35
C GLY A 101 7.98 -11.46 -21.44
N GLN A 102 8.93 -12.21 -21.99
CA GLN A 102 9.99 -12.88 -21.23
C GLN A 102 11.14 -11.94 -20.83
N SER A 103 11.42 -10.90 -21.62
CA SER A 103 12.47 -9.92 -21.31
C SER A 103 11.99 -8.79 -20.38
N GLY A 104 10.68 -8.52 -20.36
CA GLY A 104 10.08 -7.50 -19.53
C GLY A 104 9.79 -7.97 -18.09
N ASN A 105 10.45 -7.37 -17.10
CA ASN A 105 10.14 -7.59 -15.68
C ASN A 105 8.95 -6.74 -15.16
N CYS A 106 8.04 -6.32 -16.05
CA CYS A 106 6.92 -5.43 -15.69
C CYS A 106 5.58 -6.19 -15.67
N ALA A 107 4.57 -5.60 -15.02
CA ALA A 107 3.25 -6.23 -14.91
C ALA A 107 2.59 -6.43 -16.28
N ALA A 108 2.73 -5.43 -17.17
CA ALA A 108 2.22 -5.52 -18.53
C ALA A 108 2.86 -6.68 -19.32
N ALA A 109 4.17 -6.93 -19.15
CA ALA A 109 4.87 -8.02 -19.82
C ALA A 109 4.34 -9.39 -19.41
N ARG A 110 4.10 -9.59 -18.11
CA ARG A 110 3.57 -10.85 -17.56
C ARG A 110 2.16 -11.15 -18.05
N ILE A 111 1.32 -10.13 -18.16
CA ILE A 111 -0.05 -10.28 -18.66
C ILE A 111 -0.03 -10.59 -20.16
N LEU A 112 0.87 -9.93 -20.90
CA LEU A 112 1.03 -10.14 -22.33
C LEU A 112 1.63 -11.52 -22.67
N SER A 113 2.58 -12.01 -21.86
CA SER A 113 3.12 -13.36 -21.99
C SER A 113 2.06 -14.42 -21.71
N ALA A 114 1.22 -14.23 -20.70
CA ALA A 114 0.10 -15.13 -20.40
C ALA A 114 -0.88 -15.21 -21.58
N ALA A 115 -1.19 -14.06 -22.22
CA ALA A 115 -2.00 -14.03 -23.43
C ALA A 115 -1.34 -14.80 -24.59
N ALA A 116 -0.05 -14.57 -24.85
CA ALA A 116 0.69 -15.22 -25.93
C ALA A 116 0.83 -16.74 -25.73
N GLU A 117 1.10 -17.18 -24.50
CA GLU A 117 1.18 -18.60 -24.14
C GLU A 117 -0.17 -19.30 -24.36
N GLN A 118 -1.27 -18.66 -23.95
CA GLN A 118 -2.61 -19.23 -24.15
C GLN A 118 -2.93 -19.39 -25.64
N ILE A 119 -2.60 -18.39 -26.47
CA ILE A 119 -2.79 -18.47 -27.93
C ILE A 119 -1.91 -19.55 -28.56
N ALA A 120 -0.69 -19.76 -28.06
CA ALA A 120 0.22 -20.79 -28.56
C ALA A 120 -0.25 -22.21 -28.22
N ILE A 121 -0.90 -22.40 -27.06
CA ILE A 121 -1.43 -23.69 -26.61
C ILE A 121 -2.74 -24.04 -27.35
N SER A 122 -3.60 -23.06 -27.59
CA SER A 122 -4.89 -23.28 -28.23
C SER A 122 -4.76 -23.52 -29.74
N ARG A 123 -5.16 -24.73 -30.19
CA ARG A 123 -5.13 -25.15 -31.60
C ARG A 123 -6.09 -24.35 -32.50
N GLN A 124 -7.13 -23.75 -31.89
CA GLN A 124 -8.02 -22.76 -32.49
C GLN A 124 -8.07 -21.54 -31.58
N PHE A 125 -8.14 -20.35 -32.18
CA PHE A 125 -8.20 -19.11 -31.43
C PHE A 125 -9.55 -19.00 -30.70
N ASP A 126 -9.52 -19.04 -29.36
CA ASP A 126 -10.68 -18.80 -28.50
C ASP A 126 -10.48 -17.50 -27.72
N TYR A 127 -11.32 -16.50 -28.02
CA TYR A 127 -11.29 -15.20 -27.37
C TYR A 127 -11.53 -15.31 -25.86
N ALA A 128 -12.45 -16.19 -25.45
CA ALA A 128 -12.81 -16.32 -24.03
C ALA A 128 -11.62 -16.84 -23.22
N ALA A 129 -10.96 -17.90 -23.69
CA ALA A 129 -9.81 -18.48 -23.02
C ALA A 129 -8.63 -17.50 -22.87
N VAL A 130 -8.35 -16.68 -23.88
CA VAL A 130 -7.26 -15.69 -23.81
C VAL A 130 -7.60 -14.53 -22.88
N ARG A 131 -8.85 -14.06 -22.90
CA ARG A 131 -9.31 -13.02 -21.97
C ARG A 131 -9.24 -13.52 -20.53
N ASP A 132 -9.71 -14.73 -20.26
CA ASP A 132 -9.72 -15.30 -18.92
C ASP A 132 -8.28 -15.46 -18.37
N ALA A 133 -7.32 -15.90 -19.20
CA ALA A 133 -5.90 -15.96 -18.81
C ALA A 133 -5.28 -14.59 -18.48
N VAL A 134 -5.67 -13.55 -19.22
CA VAL A 134 -5.25 -12.16 -18.98
C VAL A 134 -5.85 -11.61 -17.68
N GLU A 135 -7.14 -11.87 -17.45
CA GLU A 135 -7.85 -11.46 -16.24
C GLU A 135 -7.29 -12.16 -14.99
N ASP A 136 -6.95 -13.45 -15.08
CA ASP A 136 -6.34 -14.21 -13.99
C ASP A 136 -4.97 -13.65 -13.58
N GLU A 137 -4.08 -13.41 -14.55
CA GLU A 137 -2.74 -12.88 -14.25
C GLU A 137 -2.81 -11.41 -13.79
N GLY A 138 -3.71 -10.62 -14.37
CA GLY A 138 -4.00 -9.25 -13.93
C GLY A 138 -4.51 -9.20 -12.50
N GLY A 139 -5.46 -10.08 -12.16
CA GLY A 139 -6.01 -10.24 -10.81
C GLY A 139 -4.95 -10.67 -9.80
N ARG A 140 -4.05 -11.59 -10.18
CA ARG A 140 -2.93 -12.03 -9.33
C ARG A 140 -1.98 -10.88 -8.99
N ILE A 141 -1.64 -10.04 -9.97
CA ILE A 141 -0.80 -8.87 -9.77
C ILE A 141 -1.51 -7.84 -8.89
N ALA A 142 -2.78 -7.54 -9.18
CA ALA A 142 -3.58 -6.60 -8.39
C ALA A 142 -3.69 -7.04 -6.92
N SER A 143 -3.98 -8.32 -6.67
CA SER A 143 -4.06 -8.91 -5.33
C SER A 143 -2.73 -8.77 -4.55
N GLY A 144 -1.60 -9.04 -5.20
CA GLY A 144 -0.28 -8.86 -4.58
C GLY A 144 0.04 -7.41 -4.21
N LEU A 145 -0.44 -6.45 -5.00
CA LEU A 145 -0.33 -5.02 -4.68
C LEU A 145 -1.23 -4.66 -3.49
N TRP A 146 -2.47 -5.15 -3.49
CA TRP A 146 -3.44 -4.94 -2.42
C TRP A 146 -2.96 -5.44 -1.07
N GLN A 147 -2.39 -6.65 -1.01
CA GLN A 147 -1.92 -7.24 0.24
C GLN A 147 -0.79 -6.43 0.89
N ARG A 148 0.05 -5.77 0.09
CA ARG A 148 1.11 -4.89 0.60
C ARG A 148 0.54 -3.64 1.27
N VAL A 149 -0.54 -3.07 0.73
CA VAL A 149 -1.26 -1.94 1.35
C VAL A 149 -2.03 -2.39 2.58
N GLN A 150 -2.55 -3.63 2.58
CA GLN A 150 -3.25 -4.20 3.71
C GLN A 150 -2.40 -4.23 4.98
N TYR A 151 -1.09 -4.52 4.88
CA TYR A 151 -0.19 -4.47 6.05
C TYR A 151 -0.15 -3.10 6.73
N LEU A 152 -0.35 -2.01 5.98
CA LEU A 152 -0.39 -0.67 6.55
C LEU A 152 -1.69 -0.42 7.33
N LEU A 153 -2.80 -1.03 6.89
CA LEU A 153 -4.06 -1.04 7.65
C LEU A 153 -3.90 -1.83 8.94
N ASP A 154 -3.25 -2.99 8.88
CA ASP A 154 -3.02 -3.83 10.06
C ASP A 154 -2.23 -3.04 11.12
N ILE A 155 -1.18 -2.31 10.72
CA ILE A 155 -0.43 -1.44 11.63
C ILE A 155 -1.31 -0.30 12.19
N ALA A 156 -2.15 0.30 11.34
CA ALA A 156 -3.06 1.37 11.76
C ALA A 156 -4.06 0.93 12.83
N VAL A 157 -4.49 -0.34 12.80
CA VAL A 157 -5.41 -0.92 13.78
C VAL A 157 -4.67 -1.44 15.02
N VAL A 158 -3.53 -2.12 14.83
CA VAL A 158 -2.79 -2.76 15.93
C VAL A 158 -2.09 -1.71 16.81
N ALA A 159 -1.55 -0.62 16.26
CA ALA A 159 -0.83 0.38 17.06
C ALA A 159 -1.69 1.02 18.18
N PRO A 160 -2.94 1.47 17.93
CA PRO A 160 -3.85 1.91 18.99
C PRO A 160 -4.17 0.82 20.01
N MET A 161 -4.33 -0.44 19.58
CA MET A 161 -4.60 -1.56 20.48
C MET A 161 -3.41 -1.85 21.40
N VAL A 162 -2.18 -1.73 20.90
CA VAL A 162 -0.95 -1.82 21.72
C VAL A 162 -0.88 -0.64 22.71
N GLY A 163 -1.27 0.57 22.29
CA GLY A 163 -1.38 1.73 23.18
C GLY A 163 -2.38 1.50 24.32
N PHE A 164 -3.56 0.98 23.99
CA PHE A 164 -4.57 0.58 24.98
C PHE A 164 -4.04 -0.51 25.93
N PHE A 165 -3.35 -1.53 25.40
CA PHE A 165 -2.71 -2.56 26.22
C PHE A 165 -1.68 -1.97 27.20
N GLY A 166 -0.92 -0.96 26.77
CA GLY A 166 -0.04 -0.18 27.66
C GLY A 166 -0.75 0.48 28.83
N THR A 167 -2.00 0.93 28.65
CA THR A 167 -2.79 1.49 29.76
C THR A 167 -3.14 0.47 30.81
N VAL A 168 -3.51 -0.74 30.39
CA VAL A 168 -3.91 -1.82 31.29
C VAL A 168 -2.71 -2.24 32.13
N LEU A 169 -1.53 -2.36 31.49
CA LEU A 169 -0.28 -2.64 32.20
C LEU A 169 0.12 -1.52 33.17
N GLY A 170 0.05 -0.25 32.76
CA GLY A 170 0.40 0.88 33.64
C GLY A 170 -0.51 1.01 34.86
N MET A 171 -1.81 0.76 34.68
CA MET A 171 -2.76 0.70 35.80
C MET A 171 -2.48 -0.52 36.70
N LEU A 172 -2.17 -1.69 36.13
CA LEU A 172 -1.82 -2.89 36.90
C LEU A 172 -0.56 -2.66 37.75
N ASP A 173 0.49 -2.06 37.18
CA ASP A 173 1.71 -1.67 37.92
C ASP A 173 1.38 -0.73 39.09
N SER A 174 0.46 0.23 38.87
CA SER A 174 0.02 1.18 39.90
C SER A 174 -0.67 0.46 41.08
N PHE A 175 -1.52 -0.53 40.79
CA PHE A 175 -2.22 -1.31 41.82
C PHE A 175 -1.30 -2.30 42.54
N ALA A 176 -0.36 -2.92 41.82
CA ALA A 176 0.62 -3.85 42.40
C ALA A 176 1.56 -3.17 43.40
N GLY A 177 2.01 -1.95 43.10
CA GLY A 177 2.85 -1.15 44.01
C GLY A 177 2.15 -0.72 45.31
N MET A 178 0.80 -0.69 45.33
CA MET A 178 0.04 -0.41 46.54
C MET A 178 -0.09 -1.60 47.50
N GLN A 179 0.01 -2.83 46.99
CA GLN A 179 -0.13 -4.03 47.84
C GLN A 179 1.15 -4.38 48.60
N THR A 180 2.30 -3.86 48.15
CA THR A 180 3.61 -4.21 48.70
C THR A 180 4.02 -3.34 49.90
N GLU A 181 3.47 -2.13 50.04
CA GLU A 181 3.71 -1.27 51.20
C GLU A 181 2.46 -1.21 52.10
N ILE A 182 2.49 -1.95 53.20
CA ILE A 182 1.43 -1.95 54.22
C ILE A 182 1.42 -0.58 54.91
N GLY A 183 0.46 0.28 54.60
CA GLY A 183 0.02 1.35 55.50
C GLY A 183 0.02 2.80 54.98
N ALA A 184 0.52 3.08 53.78
CA ALA A 184 0.37 4.42 53.19
C ALA A 184 0.23 4.33 51.67
N VAL A 185 -0.95 4.65 51.14
CA VAL A 185 -1.12 4.91 49.71
C VAL A 185 -0.28 6.14 49.38
N ARG A 186 0.86 5.96 48.72
CA ARG A 186 1.65 7.08 48.18
C ARG A 186 0.99 7.54 46.89
N PRO A 187 0.35 8.72 46.84
CA PRO A 187 -0.30 9.20 45.62
C PRO A 187 0.68 9.34 44.45
N GLU A 188 1.98 9.52 44.77
CA GLU A 188 3.07 9.62 43.80
C GLU A 188 3.22 8.37 42.91
N SER A 189 3.14 7.15 43.48
CA SER A 189 3.35 5.91 42.70
C SER A 189 2.17 5.63 41.77
N MET A 190 0.94 5.91 42.22
CA MET A 190 -0.24 5.84 41.38
C MET A 190 -0.20 6.88 40.25
N ALA A 191 0.19 8.13 40.55
CA ALA A 191 0.31 9.18 39.55
C ALA A 191 1.31 8.81 38.44
N GLN A 192 2.41 8.16 38.78
CA GLN A 192 3.41 7.70 37.80
C GLN A 192 2.86 6.62 36.86
N GLY A 193 2.17 5.60 37.37
CA GLY A 193 1.63 4.53 36.51
C GLY A 193 0.44 4.97 35.65
N VAL A 194 -0.37 5.93 36.14
CA VAL A 194 -1.40 6.59 35.31
C VAL A 194 -0.77 7.47 34.23
N ALA A 195 0.28 8.23 34.54
CA ALA A 195 1.00 9.01 33.54
C ALA A 195 1.63 8.12 32.46
N LYS A 196 2.21 6.98 32.84
CA LYS A 196 2.70 5.94 31.93
C LYS A 196 1.60 5.44 30.99
N ALA A 197 0.43 5.09 31.54
CA ALA A 197 -0.72 4.65 30.75
C ALA A 197 -1.16 5.69 29.71
N LEU A 198 -1.25 6.97 30.10
CA LEU A 198 -1.68 8.03 29.19
C LEU A 198 -0.67 8.27 28.06
N ILE A 199 0.63 8.29 28.36
CA ILE A 199 1.68 8.50 27.36
C ILE A 199 1.70 7.38 26.32
N THR A 200 1.57 6.11 26.74
CA THR A 200 1.55 4.98 25.80
C THR A 200 0.32 5.01 24.88
N THR A 201 -0.81 5.50 25.39
CA THR A 201 -2.04 5.65 24.59
C THR A 201 -1.88 6.70 23.52
N VAL A 202 -1.41 7.89 23.92
CA VAL A 202 -1.20 9.00 22.99
C VAL A 202 -0.20 8.60 21.90
N ALA A 203 0.89 7.92 22.27
CA ALA A 203 1.86 7.39 21.32
C ALA A 203 1.23 6.39 20.34
N GLY A 204 0.46 5.40 20.83
CA GLY A 204 -0.22 4.42 19.98
C GLY A 204 -1.23 5.04 19.02
N LEU A 205 -1.97 6.05 19.48
CA LEU A 205 -2.90 6.81 18.65
C LEU A 205 -2.18 7.61 17.56
N ILE A 206 -1.08 8.30 17.88
CA ILE A 206 -0.31 9.07 16.90
C ILE A 206 0.18 8.15 15.77
N VAL A 207 0.74 6.99 16.11
CA VAL A 207 1.21 6.00 15.12
C VAL A 207 0.05 5.45 14.30
N GLY A 208 -1.05 5.05 14.95
CA GLY A 208 -2.22 4.49 14.28
C GLY A 208 -2.90 5.46 13.32
N ILE A 209 -3.13 6.71 13.75
CA ILE A 209 -3.74 7.76 12.92
C ILE A 209 -2.86 8.06 11.71
N THR A 210 -1.54 8.18 11.90
CA THR A 210 -0.60 8.44 10.82
C THR A 210 -0.61 7.31 9.79
N ALA A 211 -0.56 6.05 10.24
CA ALA A 211 -0.62 4.88 9.37
C ALA A 211 -1.95 4.82 8.60
N MET A 212 -3.07 5.14 9.25
CA MET A 212 -4.40 5.14 8.62
C MET A 212 -4.53 6.18 7.50
N ILE A 213 -4.02 7.39 7.72
CA ILE A 213 -4.02 8.46 6.70
C ILE A 213 -3.23 7.99 5.48
N LEU A 214 -2.03 7.43 5.69
CA LEU A 214 -1.19 6.95 4.61
C LEU A 214 -1.81 5.77 3.87
N PHE A 215 -2.42 4.82 4.58
CA PHE A 215 -3.19 3.73 3.99
C PHE A 215 -4.29 4.27 3.06
N ALA A 216 -5.06 5.26 3.49
CA ALA A 216 -6.13 5.82 2.67
C ALA A 216 -5.59 6.43 1.35
N VAL A 217 -4.46 7.13 1.41
CA VAL A 217 -3.80 7.72 0.23
C VAL A 217 -3.26 6.65 -0.71
N PHE A 218 -2.53 5.66 -0.18
CA PHE A 218 -1.95 4.59 -0.99
C PHE A 218 -3.02 3.71 -1.62
N ARG A 219 -4.08 3.37 -0.89
CA ARG A 219 -5.24 2.65 -1.41
C ARG A 219 -5.87 3.37 -2.61
N GLY A 220 -6.08 4.68 -2.51
CA GLY A 220 -6.64 5.47 -3.61
C GLY A 220 -5.76 5.44 -4.86
N ARG A 221 -4.43 5.56 -4.70
CA ARG A 221 -3.49 5.48 -5.83
C ARG A 221 -3.38 4.09 -6.42
N LEU A 222 -3.43 3.05 -5.59
CA LEU A 222 -3.39 1.66 -6.03
C LEU A 222 -4.58 1.33 -6.92
N ASN A 223 -5.79 1.76 -6.54
CA ASN A 223 -6.99 1.59 -7.36
C ASN A 223 -6.84 2.24 -8.74
N GLN A 224 -6.27 3.44 -8.79
CA GLN A 224 -6.03 4.12 -10.06
C GLN A 224 -5.00 3.38 -10.93
N ILE A 225 -3.96 2.81 -10.32
CA ILE A 225 -2.94 2.04 -11.02
C ILE A 225 -3.53 0.74 -11.58
N VAL A 226 -4.28 0.00 -10.76
CA VAL A 226 -4.95 -1.24 -11.19
C VAL A 226 -5.94 -0.95 -12.31
N ALA A 227 -6.77 0.09 -12.19
CA ALA A 227 -7.71 0.46 -13.24
C ALA A 227 -7.01 0.84 -14.57
N ARG A 228 -5.90 1.58 -14.52
CA ARG A 228 -5.11 1.90 -15.73
C ARG A 228 -4.46 0.67 -16.35
N LEU A 229 -4.02 -0.26 -15.52
CA LEU A 229 -3.43 -1.51 -15.97
C LEU A 229 -4.48 -2.38 -16.67
N GLU A 230 -5.67 -2.54 -16.09
CA GLU A 230 -6.80 -3.24 -16.71
C GLU A 230 -7.21 -2.60 -18.05
N GLU A 231 -7.31 -1.27 -18.10
CA GLU A 231 -7.63 -0.55 -19.33
C GLU A 231 -6.57 -0.79 -20.43
N THR A 232 -5.28 -0.67 -20.07
CA THR A 232 -4.17 -0.89 -21.01
C THR A 232 -4.14 -2.33 -21.52
N CYS A 233 -4.31 -3.31 -20.63
CA CYS A 233 -4.36 -4.72 -20.99
C CYS A 233 -5.54 -5.04 -21.90
N SER A 234 -6.73 -4.49 -21.62
CA SER A 234 -7.91 -4.67 -22.47
C SER A 234 -7.71 -4.09 -23.87
N LEU A 235 -7.10 -2.89 -23.96
CA LEU A 235 -6.80 -2.25 -25.24
C LEU A 235 -5.76 -3.04 -26.06
N LEU A 236 -4.67 -3.48 -25.42
CA LEU A 236 -3.64 -4.28 -26.08
C LEU A 236 -4.19 -5.62 -26.56
N LEU A 237 -5.01 -6.29 -25.74
CA LEU A 237 -5.67 -7.53 -26.12
C LEU A 237 -6.56 -7.35 -27.36
N ARG A 238 -7.42 -6.32 -27.37
CA ARG A 238 -8.28 -6.03 -28.52
C ARG A 238 -7.48 -5.77 -29.80
N LYS A 239 -6.42 -4.96 -29.72
CA LYS A 239 -5.54 -4.67 -30.86
C LYS A 239 -4.85 -5.93 -31.38
N PHE A 240 -4.26 -6.70 -30.48
CA PHE A 240 -3.57 -7.93 -30.80
C PHE A 240 -4.47 -8.91 -31.55
N ILE A 241 -5.69 -9.11 -31.04
CA ILE A 241 -6.65 -10.06 -31.64
C ILE A 241 -7.09 -9.61 -33.03
N GLY A 242 -7.37 -8.32 -33.22
CA GLY A 242 -7.70 -7.77 -34.53
C GLY A 242 -6.60 -8.00 -35.56
N ALA A 243 -5.35 -7.72 -35.20
CA ALA A 243 -4.20 -7.94 -36.08
C ALA A 243 -3.93 -9.43 -36.33
N TYR A 244 -4.08 -10.28 -35.31
CA TYR A 244 -3.85 -11.72 -35.42
C TYR A 244 -4.85 -12.40 -36.35
N LEU A 245 -6.15 -12.07 -36.23
CA LEU A 245 -7.18 -12.61 -37.11
C LEU A 245 -6.98 -12.16 -38.56
N ALA A 246 -6.65 -10.89 -38.79
CA ALA A 246 -6.36 -10.37 -40.13
C ALA A 246 -5.17 -11.10 -40.80
N LYS A 247 -4.09 -11.36 -40.04
CA LYS A 247 -2.96 -12.17 -40.52
C LYS A 247 -3.32 -13.62 -40.78
N ALA A 248 -4.15 -14.22 -39.93
CA ALA A 248 -4.59 -15.61 -40.09
C ALA A 248 -5.47 -15.81 -41.33
N GLU A 249 -6.31 -14.83 -41.67
CA GLU A 249 -7.09 -14.80 -42.91
C GLU A 249 -6.19 -14.63 -44.14
N ALA A 250 -5.24 -13.69 -44.11
CA ALA A 250 -4.28 -13.48 -45.20
C ALA A 250 -3.37 -14.70 -45.48
N ARG A 251 -3.21 -15.62 -44.52
CA ARG A 251 -2.43 -16.86 -44.69
C ARG A 251 -3.23 -18.01 -45.32
N LYS A 252 -4.56 -17.87 -45.40
CA LYS A 252 -5.48 -18.86 -45.97
C LYS A 252 -5.89 -18.55 -47.42
N GLY A 253 -5.74 -17.30 -47.86
CA GLY A 253 -5.89 -16.87 -49.25
C GLY A 253 -4.60 -17.03 -50.03
#